data_AF-X1THS4-F1
#
_entry.id   AF-X1THS4-F1
#
_cell.length_a   1.000
_cell.length_b   1.000
_cell.length_c   1.000
_cell.angle_alpha   90.00
_cell.angle_beta   90.00
_cell.angle_gamma   90.00
#
_symmetry.space_group_name_H-M   'P 1'
#
loop_
_entity.id
_entity.type
_entity.pdbx_description
1 polymer ?
#
loop_
_entity_poly.entity_id
_entity_poly.type
_entity_poly.pdbx_seq_one_letter_code
_entity_poly.pdbx_strand_id
1 'polypeptide(L)'
;MNINLAKVLDEIEKEKEISKDILIEAIESAITSAYKKNYASNIDDIKIDISKDSGEIKVFTKKTIVQKVSEPSKEISIDDLSISDKEKYNIEDVILIETTPKEFGRIAAQTAKQVIVQKIREAERNVIYEKYIDKREREREQHSFFYLNTPLKFKLTKRYN
;
A
#
# COMPACT_ATOMS: atom_id res chain seq x y z
N MET A 1 -0.73 -12.33 21.77
CA MET A 1 -0.14 -10.99 21.52
C MET A 1 -1.06 -10.26 20.55
N ASN A 2 -1.80 -9.23 21.00
CA ASN A 2 -2.50 -8.35 20.06
C ASN A 2 -1.42 -7.46 19.42
N ILE A 3 -1.08 -7.75 18.17
CA ILE A 3 -0.12 -6.97 17.40
C ILE A 3 -0.76 -5.61 17.17
N ASN A 4 -0.20 -4.56 17.77
CA ASN A 4 -0.62 -3.20 17.53
C ASN A 4 0.01 -2.74 16.21
N LEU A 5 -0.81 -2.60 15.17
CA LEU A 5 -0.36 -2.25 13.82
C LEU A 5 0.42 -0.92 13.80
N ALA A 6 0.00 0.08 14.56
CA ALA A 6 0.66 1.38 14.60
C ALA A 6 2.12 1.27 15.06
N LYS A 7 2.38 0.48 16.12
CA LYS A 7 3.75 0.23 16.61
C LYS A 7 4.62 -0.48 15.60
N VAL A 8 4.07 -1.50 14.93
CA VAL A 8 4.81 -2.25 13.90
C VAL A 8 5.19 -1.33 12.74
N LEU A 9 4.28 -0.46 12.32
CA LEU A 9 4.56 0.50 11.26
C LEU A 9 5.64 1.51 11.66
N ASP A 10 5.63 2.00 12.92
CA ASP A 10 6.67 2.91 13.45
C ASP A 10 8.06 2.25 13.49
N GLU A 11 8.11 0.96 13.87
CA GLU A 11 9.37 0.20 13.89
C GLU A 11 9.93 0.03 12.47
N ILE A 12 9.09 -0.32 11.50
CA ILE A 12 9.52 -0.50 10.11
C ILE A 12 10.01 0.80 9.49
N GLU A 13 9.33 1.92 9.77
CA GLU A 13 9.75 3.23 9.28
C GLU A 13 11.14 3.60 9.78
N LYS A 14 11.44 3.34 11.06
CA LYS A 14 12.75 3.60 11.65
C LYS A 14 13.84 2.65 11.18
N GLU A 15 13.55 1.36 11.04
CA GLU A 15 14.57 0.34 10.73
C GLU A 15 14.85 0.19 9.23
N LYS A 16 13.82 0.36 8.40
CA LYS A 16 13.88 0.05 6.96
C LYS A 16 13.76 1.29 6.09
N GLU A 17 13.62 2.48 6.69
CA GLU A 17 13.42 3.77 6.00
C GLU A 17 12.24 3.74 5.02
N ILE A 18 11.23 2.91 5.30
CA ILE A 18 10.00 2.83 4.51
C ILE A 18 8.96 3.71 5.18
N SER A 19 8.53 4.77 4.50
CA SER A 19 7.51 5.68 5.05
C SER A 19 6.25 4.92 5.48
N LYS A 20 5.74 5.27 6.67
CA LYS A 20 4.50 4.74 7.23
C LYS A 20 3.31 4.92 6.28
N ASP A 21 3.26 6.02 5.55
CA ASP A 21 2.18 6.34 4.62
C ASP A 21 2.14 5.37 3.44
N ILE A 22 3.31 5.06 2.87
CA ILE A 22 3.43 4.08 1.77
C ILE A 22 2.99 2.69 2.24
N LEU A 23 3.33 2.31 3.47
CA LEU A 23 2.91 1.03 4.05
C LEU A 23 1.40 0.99 4.23
N ILE A 24 0.80 2.05 4.77
CA ILE A 24 -0.64 2.13 4.98
C ILE A 24 -1.38 2.03 3.66
N GLU A 25 -1.01 2.80 2.65
CA GLU A 25 -1.63 2.73 1.32
C GLU A 25 -1.53 1.32 0.71
N ALA A 26 -0.37 0.68 0.84
CA ALA A 26 -0.19 -0.69 0.35
C ALA A 26 -1.07 -1.69 1.09
N ILE A 27 -1.21 -1.54 2.42
CA ILE A 27 -2.06 -2.39 3.24
C ILE A 27 -3.53 -2.16 2.89
N GLU A 28 -3.98 -0.90 2.78
CA GLU A 28 -5.35 -0.55 2.38
C GLU A 28 -5.73 -1.16 1.04
N SER A 29 -4.85 -1.06 0.04
CA SER A 29 -5.06 -1.64 -1.30
C SER A 29 -5.18 -3.17 -1.25
N ALA A 30 -4.29 -3.83 -0.50
CA ALA A 30 -4.32 -5.28 -0.36
C ALA A 30 -5.56 -5.78 0.40
N ILE A 31 -5.93 -5.08 1.49
CA ILE A 31 -7.12 -5.39 2.27
C ILE A 31 -8.38 -5.14 1.42
N THR A 32 -8.39 -4.09 0.57
CA THR A 32 -9.50 -3.82 -0.36
C THR A 32 -9.72 -5.01 -1.29
N SER A 33 -8.64 -5.52 -1.86
CA SER A 33 -8.66 -6.69 -2.74
C SER A 33 -9.09 -7.96 -1.99
N ALA A 34 -8.62 -8.16 -0.77
CA ALA A 34 -9.02 -9.28 0.09
C ALA A 34 -10.51 -9.20 0.46
N TYR A 35 -11.04 -8.01 0.76
CA TYR A 35 -12.44 -7.80 1.08
C TYR A 35 -13.33 -8.14 -0.12
N LYS A 36 -13.02 -7.59 -1.31
CA LYS A 36 -13.77 -7.87 -2.54
C LYS A 36 -13.85 -9.37 -2.84
N LYS A 37 -12.75 -10.09 -2.65
CA LYS A 37 -12.69 -11.54 -2.89
C LYS A 37 -13.54 -12.37 -1.93
N ASN A 38 -13.66 -11.96 -0.66
CA ASN A 38 -14.31 -12.78 0.38
C ASN A 38 -15.76 -12.41 0.65
N TYR A 39 -16.14 -11.14 0.49
CA TYR A 39 -17.44 -10.64 0.96
C TYR A 39 -18.30 -10.03 -0.14
N ALA A 40 -17.69 -9.55 -1.23
CA ALA A 40 -18.42 -8.70 -2.15
C ALA A 40 -17.85 -8.76 -3.56
N SER A 41 -18.30 -9.75 -4.34
CA SER A 41 -18.14 -9.75 -5.79
C SER A 41 -18.88 -8.59 -6.47
N ASN A 42 -19.87 -7.97 -5.78
CA ASN A 42 -20.82 -7.01 -6.33
C ASN A 42 -20.76 -5.61 -5.65
N ILE A 43 -19.79 -5.37 -4.75
CA ILE A 43 -19.57 -4.05 -4.14
C ILE A 43 -18.27 -3.48 -4.73
N ASP A 44 -18.42 -2.55 -5.67
CA ASP A 44 -17.29 -1.97 -6.38
C ASP A 44 -16.55 -0.93 -5.53
N ASP A 45 -17.30 -0.20 -4.69
CA ASP A 45 -16.81 1.01 -4.02
C ASP A 45 -16.67 0.81 -2.50
N ILE A 46 -15.60 0.12 -2.13
CA ILE A 46 -15.14 -0.04 -0.75
C ILE A 46 -13.96 0.90 -0.52
N LYS A 47 -13.98 1.60 0.61
CA LYS A 47 -12.86 2.37 1.12
C LYS A 47 -12.43 1.76 2.45
N ILE A 48 -11.16 1.41 2.57
CA ILE A 48 -10.57 1.04 3.86
C ILE A 48 -9.80 2.25 4.37
N ASP A 49 -9.93 2.48 5.67
CA ASP A 49 -9.23 3.54 6.38
C ASP A 49 -8.47 2.91 7.54
N ILE A 50 -7.18 3.20 7.63
CA ILE A 50 -6.33 2.72 8.71
C ILE A 50 -5.86 3.92 9.53
N SER A 51 -6.23 3.94 10.81
CA SER A 51 -5.74 4.97 11.72
C SER A 51 -4.23 4.82 11.92
N LYS A 52 -3.48 5.88 11.63
CA LYS A 52 -2.02 5.94 11.81
C LYS A 52 -1.60 5.77 13.29
N ASP A 53 -2.46 6.22 14.20
CA ASP A 53 -2.18 6.28 15.64
C ASP A 53 -2.60 5.00 16.35
N SER A 54 -3.83 4.52 16.10
CA SER A 54 -4.36 3.34 16.79
C SER A 54 -4.08 2.04 16.03
N GLY A 55 -3.87 2.12 14.71
CA GLY A 55 -3.80 0.95 13.83
C GLY A 55 -5.17 0.28 13.62
N GLU A 56 -6.26 0.93 14.01
CA GLU A 56 -7.62 0.45 13.79
C GLU A 56 -7.96 0.51 12.30
N ILE A 57 -8.55 -0.57 11.80
CA ILE A 57 -8.92 -0.73 10.39
C ILE A 57 -10.43 -0.64 10.29
N LYS A 58 -10.93 0.35 9.57
CA LYS A 58 -12.36 0.54 9.30
C LYS A 58 -12.65 0.33 7.84
N VAL A 59 -13.80 -0.29 7.56
CA VAL A 59 -14.27 -0.53 6.21
C VAL A 59 -15.50 0.32 5.98
N PHE A 60 -15.45 1.15 4.96
CA PHE A 60 -16.55 1.98 4.51
C PHE A 60 -17.04 1.49 3.16
N THR A 61 -18.35 1.47 2.99
CA THR A 61 -19.01 1.18 1.72
C THR A 61 -19.71 2.44 1.24
N LYS A 62 -19.52 2.80 -0.04
CA LYS A 62 -20.32 3.87 -0.64
C LYS A 62 -21.74 3.39 -0.85
N LYS A 63 -22.70 4.21 -0.44
CA LYS A 63 -24.12 3.99 -0.64
C LYS A 63 -24.78 5.25 -1.19
N THR A 64 -25.70 5.07 -2.12
CA THR A 64 -26.54 6.15 -2.64
C THR A 64 -27.75 6.34 -1.75
N ILE A 65 -28.05 7.58 -1.40
CA ILE A 65 -29.18 7.94 -0.57
C ILE A 65 -30.44 7.94 -1.44
N VAL A 66 -31.44 7.16 -1.05
CA VAL A 66 -32.70 7.02 -1.79
C VAL A 66 -33.89 7.16 -0.86
N GLN A 67 -35.07 7.46 -1.41
CA GLN A 67 -36.30 7.48 -0.63
C GLN A 67 -36.79 6.07 -0.29
N LYS A 68 -36.62 5.12 -1.21
CA LYS A 68 -37.05 3.73 -1.06
C LYS A 68 -35.94 2.81 -1.56
N VAL A 69 -35.42 2.00 -0.65
CA VAL A 69 -34.33 1.06 -0.94
C VAL A 69 -34.82 -0.08 -1.83
N SER A 70 -34.20 -0.23 -3.00
CA SER A 70 -34.34 -1.36 -3.91
C SER A 70 -33.17 -2.32 -3.80
N GLU A 71 -31.94 -1.81 -3.65
CA GLU A 71 -30.71 -2.59 -3.49
C GLU A 71 -30.01 -2.27 -2.15
N PRO A 72 -30.28 -3.02 -1.06
CA PRO A 72 -29.70 -2.76 0.26
C PRO A 72 -28.17 -2.83 0.33
N SER A 73 -27.50 -3.39 -0.68
CA SER A 73 -26.04 -3.39 -0.77
C SER A 73 -25.49 -2.03 -1.20
N LYS A 74 -26.15 -1.34 -2.13
CA LYS A 74 -25.68 -0.08 -2.75
C LYS A 74 -26.46 1.15 -2.32
N GLU A 75 -27.61 0.96 -1.69
CA GLU A 75 -28.51 2.04 -1.32
C GLU A 75 -28.70 2.12 0.20
N ILE A 76 -29.14 3.30 0.65
CA ILE A 76 -29.59 3.56 2.02
C ILE A 76 -30.78 4.51 1.99
N SER A 77 -31.76 4.29 2.87
CA SER A 77 -32.87 5.23 2.99
C SER A 77 -32.38 6.53 3.60
N ILE A 78 -32.86 7.67 3.09
CA ILE A 78 -32.63 8.96 3.77
C ILE A 78 -33.13 8.92 5.22
N ASP A 79 -34.16 8.13 5.50
CA ASP A 79 -34.74 8.00 6.83
C ASP A 79 -33.83 7.27 7.82
N ASP A 80 -32.97 6.37 7.33
CA ASP A 80 -32.02 5.58 8.13
C ASP A 80 -30.77 6.39 8.50
N LEU A 81 -30.58 7.56 7.91
CA LEU A 81 -29.45 8.44 8.19
C LEU A 81 -29.60 9.12 9.57
N SER A 82 -28.45 9.42 10.18
CA SER A 82 -28.39 10.20 11.42
C SER A 82 -28.90 11.62 11.20
N ILE A 83 -29.35 12.30 12.26
CA ILE A 83 -29.87 13.67 12.18
C ILE A 83 -28.83 14.61 11.56
N SER A 84 -27.56 14.47 11.95
CA SER A 84 -26.46 15.25 11.40
C SER A 84 -26.19 14.98 9.92
N ASP A 85 -26.39 13.74 9.46
CA ASP A 85 -26.18 13.40 8.05
C ASP A 85 -27.35 13.90 7.18
N LYS A 86 -28.58 13.88 7.71
CA LYS A 86 -29.77 14.41 7.03
C LYS A 86 -29.71 15.90 6.73
N GLU A 87 -29.02 16.68 7.56
CA GLU A 87 -28.82 18.12 7.32
C GLU A 87 -27.74 18.40 6.27
N LYS A 88 -26.86 17.42 6.01
CA LYS A 88 -25.68 17.58 5.16
C LYS A 88 -25.87 16.99 3.77
N TYR A 89 -26.67 15.94 3.64
CA TYR A 89 -26.86 15.19 2.41
C TYR A 89 -28.31 15.20 1.94
N ASN A 90 -28.50 15.21 0.63
CA ASN A 90 -29.78 15.11 -0.04
C ASN A 90 -30.01 13.71 -0.63
N ILE A 91 -31.23 13.46 -1.11
CA ILE A 91 -31.52 12.29 -1.92
C ILE A 91 -30.66 12.33 -3.19
N GLU A 92 -30.21 11.17 -3.66
CA GLU A 92 -29.25 10.96 -4.75
C GLU A 92 -27.78 11.21 -4.41
N ASP A 93 -27.47 11.79 -3.23
CA ASP A 93 -26.08 11.93 -2.79
C ASP A 93 -25.46 10.57 -2.40
N VAL A 94 -24.13 10.53 -2.43
CA VAL A 94 -23.35 9.34 -2.03
C VAL A 94 -22.73 9.57 -0.65
N ILE A 95 -22.99 8.63 0.26
CA ILE A 95 -22.45 8.62 1.62
C ILE A 95 -21.59 7.37 1.86
N LEU A 96 -20.60 7.51 2.73
CA LEU A 96 -19.77 6.40 3.21
C LEU A 96 -20.35 5.87 4.52
N ILE A 97 -20.80 4.62 4.52
CA ILE A 97 -21.31 3.94 5.71
C ILE A 97 -20.28 2.93 6.19
N GLU A 98 -20.02 2.90 7.49
CA GLU A 98 -19.14 1.91 8.10
C GLU A 98 -19.81 0.53 8.05
N THR A 99 -19.18 -0.44 7.38
CA THR A 99 -19.68 -1.80 7.19
C THR A 99 -18.68 -2.83 7.70
N THR A 100 -17.80 -2.47 8.65
CA THR A 100 -16.73 -3.33 9.16
C THR A 100 -17.29 -4.64 9.76
N PRO A 101 -17.10 -5.81 9.12
CA PRO A 101 -17.57 -7.07 9.69
C PRO A 101 -16.72 -7.48 10.89
N LYS A 102 -17.33 -8.04 11.95
CA LYS A 102 -16.61 -8.45 13.18
C LYS A 102 -15.49 -9.46 12.91
N GLU A 103 -15.66 -10.35 11.93
CA GLU A 103 -14.66 -11.36 11.57
C GLU A 103 -13.55 -10.83 10.65
N PHE A 104 -13.74 -9.64 10.07
CA PHE A 104 -12.82 -9.07 9.09
C PHE A 104 -11.48 -8.70 9.71
N GLY A 105 -11.44 -8.41 11.02
CA GLY A 105 -10.21 -8.09 11.73
C GLY A 105 -9.12 -9.15 11.56
N ARG A 106 -9.47 -10.45 11.51
CA ARG A 106 -8.49 -11.53 11.31
C ARG A 106 -7.89 -11.51 9.90
N ILE A 107 -8.75 -11.34 8.88
CA ILE A 107 -8.33 -11.29 7.48
C ILE A 107 -7.45 -10.06 7.26
N ALA A 108 -7.90 -8.90 7.75
CA ALA A 108 -7.16 -7.65 7.68
C ALA A 108 -5.78 -7.76 8.33
N ALA A 109 -5.68 -8.33 9.54
CA ALA A 109 -4.40 -8.53 10.21
C ALA A 109 -3.45 -9.47 9.44
N GLN A 110 -3.97 -10.56 8.88
CA GLN A 110 -3.17 -11.50 8.09
C GLN A 110 -2.66 -10.86 6.80
N THR A 111 -3.53 -10.14 6.08
CA THR A 111 -3.18 -9.41 4.86
C THR A 111 -2.15 -8.31 5.15
N ALA A 112 -2.36 -7.51 6.20
CA ALA A 112 -1.42 -6.47 6.61
C ALA A 112 -0.02 -7.06 6.88
N LYS A 113 0.05 -8.16 7.65
CA LYS A 113 1.31 -8.87 7.90
C LYS A 113 2.00 -9.30 6.59
N GLN A 114 1.24 -9.82 5.63
CA GLN A 114 1.79 -10.26 4.35
C GLN A 114 2.36 -9.09 3.55
N VAL A 115 1.63 -7.97 3.46
CA VAL A 115 2.07 -6.76 2.75
C VAL A 115 3.33 -6.18 3.38
N ILE A 116 3.37 -6.10 4.71
CA ILE A 116 4.53 -5.63 5.46
C ILE A 116 5.78 -6.45 5.08
N VAL A 117 5.69 -7.78 5.13
CA VAL A 117 6.82 -8.66 4.77
C VAL A 117 7.23 -8.47 3.30
N GLN A 118 6.26 -8.26 2.38
CA GLN A 118 6.57 -7.96 0.99
C GLN A 118 7.33 -6.64 0.84
N LYS A 119 6.88 -5.57 1.49
CA LYS A 119 7.50 -4.25 1.44
C LYS A 119 8.91 -4.23 2.01
N ILE A 120 9.13 -4.92 3.13
CA ILE A 120 10.48 -5.09 3.70
C ILE A 120 11.40 -5.78 2.70
N ARG A 121 10.95 -6.87 2.08
CA ARG A 121 11.76 -7.60 1.08
C ARG A 121 12.02 -6.77 -0.18
N GLU A 122 11.08 -5.92 -0.59
CA GLU A 122 11.27 -4.99 -1.71
C GLU A 122 12.36 -3.97 -1.40
N ALA A 123 12.30 -3.33 -0.23
CA ALA A 123 13.31 -2.38 0.21
C ALA A 123 14.70 -3.03 0.28
N GLU A 124 14.81 -4.24 0.85
CA GLU A 124 16.08 -4.97 0.93
C GLU A 124 16.65 -5.32 -0.45
N ARG A 125 15.80 -5.70 -1.42
CA ARG A 125 16.24 -5.97 -2.79
C ARG A 125 16.76 -4.72 -3.49
N ASN A 126 16.11 -3.58 -3.30
CA ASN A 126 16.52 -2.32 -3.91
C ASN A 126 17.93 -1.93 -3.45
N VAL A 127 18.23 -2.04 -2.15
CA VAL A 127 19.57 -1.76 -1.58
C VAL A 127 20.65 -2.68 -2.19
N ILE A 128 20.36 -3.96 -2.38
CA ILE A 128 21.32 -4.91 -2.99
C ILE A 128 21.57 -4.53 -4.46
N TYR A 129 20.51 -4.18 -5.18
CA TYR A 129 20.59 -3.78 -6.58
C TYR A 129 21.40 -2.50 -6.77
N GLU A 130 21.17 -1.48 -5.95
CA GLU A 130 21.93 -0.23 -5.97
C GLU A 130 23.42 -0.47 -5.71
N LYS A 131 23.76 -1.30 -4.71
CA LYS A 131 25.15 -1.70 -4.43
C LYS A 131 25.80 -2.40 -5.63
N TYR A 132 25.03 -3.21 -6.36
CA TYR A 132 25.53 -3.90 -7.55
C TYR A 132 25.80 -2.94 -8.72
N ILE A 133 24.90 -1.98 -8.97
CA ILE A 133 25.11 -0.94 -10.00
C ILE A 133 26.33 -0.10 -9.65
N ASP A 134 26.40 0.42 -8.43
CA ASP A 134 27.49 1.28 -8.00
C ASP A 134 28.86 0.59 -8.14
N LYS A 135 28.94 -0.70 -7.80
CA LYS A 135 30.16 -1.48 -8.04
C LYS A 135 30.52 -1.55 -9.53
N ARG A 136 29.55 -1.81 -10.41
CA ARG A 136 29.79 -1.91 -11.86
C ARG A 136 30.15 -0.57 -12.51
N GLU A 137 29.55 0.52 -12.06
CA GLU A 137 29.89 1.87 -12.52
C GLU A 137 31.33 2.21 -12.12
N ARG A 138 31.72 1.96 -10.86
CA ARG A 138 33.11 2.12 -10.42
C ARG A 138 34.10 1.28 -11.22
N GLU A 139 33.76 0.02 -11.53
CA GLU A 139 34.59 -0.85 -12.37
C GLU A 139 34.71 -0.32 -13.81
N ARG A 140 33.63 0.22 -14.39
CA ARG A 140 33.62 0.84 -15.72
C ARG A 140 34.44 2.12 -15.77
N GLU A 141 34.31 2.99 -14.77
CA GLU A 141 35.09 4.23 -14.64
C GLU A 141 36.59 3.92 -14.52
N GLN A 142 36.96 2.95 -13.67
CA GLN A 142 38.35 2.50 -13.55
C GLN A 142 38.91 1.95 -14.87
N HIS A 143 38.12 1.13 -15.57
CA HIS A 143 38.50 0.62 -16.89
C HIS A 143 38.67 1.78 -17.90
N SER A 144 37.70 2.69 -17.99
CA SER A 144 37.73 3.85 -18.90
C SER A 144 38.92 4.77 -18.62
N PHE A 145 39.19 5.07 -17.35
CA PHE A 145 40.34 5.86 -16.92
C PHE A 145 41.67 5.20 -17.32
N PHE A 146 41.78 3.88 -17.14
CA PHE A 146 42.95 3.12 -17.59
C PHE A 146 43.13 3.21 -19.12
N TYR A 147 42.04 3.13 -19.89
CA TYR A 147 42.10 3.28 -21.36
C TYR A 147 42.39 4.71 -21.82
N LEU A 148 42.01 5.76 -21.09
CA LEU A 148 42.25 7.14 -21.51
C LEU A 148 43.65 7.63 -21.13
N ASN A 149 44.15 7.25 -19.96
CA ASN A 149 45.45 7.73 -19.44
C ASN A 149 46.64 6.80 -19.70
N THR A 150 46.45 5.65 -20.36
CA THR A 150 47.58 4.82 -20.80
C THR A 150 48.27 5.44 -22.03
N PRO A 151 49.62 5.61 -22.00
CA PRO A 151 50.36 6.15 -23.13
C PRO A 151 50.17 5.28 -24.38
N LEU A 152 50.03 5.90 -25.56
CA LEU A 152 49.73 5.21 -26.84
C LEU A 152 50.65 4.02 -27.14
N LYS A 153 51.92 4.06 -26.68
CA LYS A 153 52.89 2.97 -26.85
C LYS A 153 52.45 1.63 -26.24
N PHE A 154 51.52 1.62 -25.28
CA PHE A 154 50.97 0.40 -24.66
C PHE A 154 49.62 -0.06 -25.24
N LYS A 155 48.94 0.77 -26.05
CA LYS A 155 47.62 0.43 -26.62
C LYS A 155 47.69 -0.54 -27.80
N LEU A 156 48.84 -0.64 -28.47
CA LEU A 156 49.01 -1.43 -29.70
C LEU A 156 49.41 -2.90 -29.47
N THR A 157 49.73 -3.32 -28.25
CA THR A 157 50.19 -4.69 -27.95
C THR A 157 49.08 -5.70 -27.63
N LYS A 158 47.81 -5.27 -27.52
CA LYS A 158 46.66 -6.17 -27.22
C LYS A 158 45.76 -6.54 -28.41
N ARG A 159 46.14 -6.20 -29.65
CA ARG A 159 45.35 -6.53 -30.86
C ARG A 159 45.85 -7.74 -31.66
N TYR A 160 46.93 -8.40 -31.24
CA TYR A 160 47.40 -9.65 -31.84
C TYR A 160 47.85 -10.62 -30.75
N ASN A 161 46.90 -11.44 -30.30
CA ASN A 161 47.04 -12.86 -29.90
C ASN A 161 45.67 -13.37 -29.45
#